data_AF-A0A2H0M7U0-F1
#
_entry.id   AF-A0A2H0M7U0-F1
#
_cell.length_a   1.000
_cell.length_b   1.000
_cell.length_c   1.000
_cell.angle_alpha   90.00
_cell.angle_beta   90.00
_cell.angle_gamma   90.00
#
_symmetry.space_group_name_H-M   'P 1'
#
loop_
_entity.id
_entity.type
_entity.pdbx_description
1 polymer ?
#
loop_
_entity_poly.entity_id
_entity_poly.type
_entity_poly.pdbx_seq_one_letter_code
_entity_poly.pdbx_strand_id
1 'polypeptide(L)'
;MKKLSIVIPCYNEFKTIKKILDRVLAVSLSGWEKEIIVVDDYSVDGTKDILKKYKNRVAVFYQPENSGKGTTVRRGLKEATGDYIIIQDADLEYAPEEIPSLLLAIERGKRDVIFGSRNIHHEKRSGFLLPRLGVWFITKLMNVLYRLDLTDVWTCYKLFPEEAKGDFLSGGFDSELLFTASLARHGLKIFEVPISHHPRDLSEGKKIRYRDGFRSIFLLISDRLIHLRKPRVRQPKDISRLLCCLICYTPLRKTDKGYACEKDGVFISDDSNRPILLDTSELLSNKTEHESGINWLKSFLKQFPKLYYSIWHFFCPVLMIQNGPRKIVTFVRKGGVILDVG
;
A
#
# COMPACT_ATOMS: atom_id res chain seq x y z
N MET A 1 28.09 -6.39 12.74
CA MET A 1 28.04 -6.69 11.29
C MET A 1 26.58 -6.58 10.88
N LYS A 2 26.24 -6.09 9.68
CA LYS A 2 24.82 -6.06 9.26
C LYS A 2 24.34 -7.48 8.98
N LYS A 3 23.05 -7.74 9.13
CA LYS A 3 22.44 -9.05 8.95
C LYS A 3 21.38 -9.01 7.84
N LEU A 4 21.42 -10.00 6.94
CA LEU A 4 20.40 -10.23 5.92
C LEU A 4 19.55 -11.45 6.30
N SER A 5 18.24 -11.26 6.43
CA SER A 5 17.28 -12.37 6.51
C SER A 5 16.79 -12.75 5.12
N ILE A 6 16.97 -14.01 4.74
CA ILE A 6 16.48 -14.59 3.49
C ILE A 6 15.25 -15.43 3.82
N VAL A 7 14.07 -14.94 3.45
CA VAL A 7 12.79 -15.60 3.70
C VAL A 7 12.38 -16.42 2.48
N ILE A 8 12.21 -17.73 2.68
CA ILE A 8 11.91 -18.71 1.65
C ILE A 8 10.53 -19.34 1.91
N PRO A 9 9.45 -18.85 1.27
CA PRO A 9 8.17 -19.55 1.29
C PRO A 9 8.23 -20.79 0.40
N CYS A 10 7.71 -21.94 0.87
CA CYS A 10 7.63 -23.15 0.05
C CYS A 10 6.28 -23.86 0.21
N TYR A 11 5.77 -24.41 -0.90
CA TYR A 11 4.58 -25.25 -0.92
C TYR A 11 4.67 -26.28 -2.04
N ASN A 12 4.77 -27.56 -1.68
CA ASN A 12 4.97 -28.67 -2.61
C ASN A 12 6.13 -28.45 -3.59
N GLU A 13 7.33 -28.24 -3.04
CA GLU A 13 8.56 -27.95 -3.77
C GLU A 13 9.59 -29.09 -3.60
N PHE A 14 9.12 -30.35 -3.55
CA PHE A 14 9.99 -31.52 -3.32
C PHE A 14 11.18 -31.61 -4.30
N LYS A 15 10.95 -31.24 -5.57
CA LYS A 15 11.97 -31.30 -6.64
C LYS A 15 13.04 -30.23 -6.53
N THR A 16 12.73 -29.09 -5.91
CA THR A 16 13.50 -27.83 -6.01
C THR A 16 14.09 -27.42 -4.66
N ILE A 17 13.39 -27.70 -3.56
CA ILE A 17 13.71 -27.20 -2.21
C ILE A 17 15.13 -27.55 -1.75
N LYS A 18 15.61 -28.77 -2.05
CA LYS A 18 16.98 -29.17 -1.71
C LYS A 18 18.01 -28.29 -2.42
N LYS A 19 17.84 -28.14 -3.74
CA LYS A 19 18.77 -27.43 -4.61
C LYS A 19 18.80 -25.94 -4.29
N ILE A 20 17.65 -25.32 -4.02
CA ILE A 20 17.60 -23.89 -3.68
C ILE A 20 18.26 -23.63 -2.32
N LEU A 21 18.03 -24.46 -1.30
CA LEU A 21 18.67 -24.30 0.00
C LEU A 21 20.19 -24.47 -0.08
N ASP A 22 20.67 -25.48 -0.81
CA ASP A 22 22.10 -25.70 -1.03
C ASP A 22 22.75 -24.47 -1.70
N ARG A 23 22.09 -23.87 -2.71
CA ARG A 23 22.55 -22.65 -3.38
C ARG A 23 22.56 -21.44 -2.44
N VAL A 24 21.46 -21.17 -1.73
CA VAL A 24 21.39 -20.04 -0.77
C VAL A 24 22.46 -20.18 0.32
N LEU A 25 22.70 -21.41 0.82
CA LEU A 25 23.74 -21.69 1.81
C LEU A 25 25.15 -21.46 1.25
N ALA A 26 25.39 -21.75 -0.03
CA ALA A 26 26.68 -21.54 -0.68
C ALA A 26 27.00 -20.07 -0.99
N VAL A 27 25.99 -19.19 -1.10
CA VAL A 27 26.22 -17.76 -1.38
C VAL A 27 26.97 -17.10 -0.22
N SER A 28 28.13 -16.53 -0.51
CA SER A 28 28.88 -15.69 0.43
C SER A 28 28.34 -14.25 0.42
N LEU A 29 28.06 -13.70 1.59
CA LEU A 29 27.65 -12.31 1.77
C LEU A 29 28.77 -11.55 2.49
N SER A 30 29.78 -11.12 1.76
CA SER A 30 30.95 -10.43 2.32
C SER A 30 30.53 -9.25 3.20
N GLY A 31 30.85 -9.28 4.50
CA GLY A 31 30.50 -8.21 5.43
C GLY A 31 29.07 -8.26 5.99
N TRP A 32 28.32 -9.33 5.71
CA TRP A 32 26.96 -9.54 6.20
C TRP A 32 26.78 -10.89 6.89
N GLU A 33 26.03 -10.91 7.99
CA GLU A 33 25.51 -12.14 8.57
C GLU A 33 24.33 -12.65 7.75
N LYS A 34 24.26 -13.97 7.57
CA LYS A 34 23.21 -14.62 6.79
C LYS A 34 22.25 -15.37 7.71
N GLU A 35 20.99 -14.98 7.71
CA GLU A 35 19.89 -15.71 8.33
C GLU A 35 18.99 -16.28 7.24
N ILE A 36 18.64 -17.56 7.33
CA ILE A 36 17.78 -18.22 6.36
C ILE A 36 16.57 -18.75 7.11
N ILE A 37 15.39 -18.28 6.70
CA ILE A 37 14.10 -18.62 7.29
C ILE A 37 13.26 -19.28 6.20
N VAL A 38 12.92 -20.54 6.41
CA VAL A 38 12.06 -21.31 5.52
C VAL A 38 10.70 -21.48 6.16
N VAL A 39 9.64 -21.19 5.41
CA VAL A 39 8.26 -21.39 5.87
C VAL A 39 7.55 -22.33 4.90
N ASP A 40 7.19 -23.51 5.40
CA ASP A 40 6.43 -24.52 4.68
C ASP A 40 4.92 -24.30 4.83
N ASP A 41 4.24 -24.02 3.73
CA ASP A 41 2.80 -23.73 3.65
C ASP A 41 1.98 -25.03 3.53
N TYR A 42 2.19 -25.94 4.47
CA TYR A 42 1.49 -27.22 4.56
C TYR A 42 1.76 -28.16 3.37
N SER A 43 3.03 -28.45 3.08
CA SER A 43 3.35 -29.37 1.98
C SER A 43 2.97 -30.83 2.28
N VAL A 44 2.59 -31.57 1.23
CA VAL A 44 2.15 -32.99 1.28
C VAL A 44 2.92 -33.90 0.31
N ASP A 45 3.91 -33.37 -0.39
CA ASP A 45 4.66 -34.04 -1.47
C ASP A 45 6.04 -34.58 -1.03
N GLY A 46 6.33 -34.59 0.27
CA GLY A 46 7.65 -34.96 0.82
C GLY A 46 8.62 -33.78 1.04
N THR A 47 8.24 -32.54 0.69
CA THR A 47 9.03 -31.33 0.99
C THR A 47 9.45 -31.26 2.46
N LYS A 48 8.53 -31.59 3.38
CA LYS A 48 8.77 -31.58 4.83
C LYS A 48 9.94 -32.48 5.25
N ASP A 49 10.10 -33.64 4.61
CA ASP A 49 11.15 -34.60 4.98
C ASP A 49 12.53 -34.14 4.52
N ILE A 50 12.60 -33.39 3.41
CA ILE A 50 13.83 -32.70 3.01
C ILE A 50 14.15 -31.60 4.03
N LEU A 51 13.18 -30.75 4.36
CA LEU A 51 13.38 -29.62 5.30
C LEU A 51 13.87 -30.06 6.68
N LYS A 52 13.41 -31.22 7.19
CA LYS A 52 13.89 -31.79 8.46
C LYS A 52 15.42 -31.96 8.49
N LYS A 53 16.05 -32.26 7.35
CA LYS A 53 17.51 -32.43 7.22
C LYS A 53 18.28 -31.11 7.28
N TYR A 54 17.60 -29.97 7.10
CA TYR A 54 18.19 -28.63 7.11
C TYR A 54 17.98 -27.87 8.42
N LYS A 55 17.23 -28.39 9.40
CA LYS A 55 16.89 -27.70 10.66
C LYS A 55 18.08 -27.18 11.47
N ASN A 56 19.26 -27.79 11.33
CA ASN A 56 20.49 -27.34 12.00
C ASN A 56 21.24 -26.23 11.25
N ARG A 57 20.79 -25.90 10.02
CA ARG A 57 21.45 -24.93 9.12
C ARG A 57 20.56 -23.73 8.81
N VAL A 58 19.25 -23.88 8.91
CA VAL A 58 18.25 -22.85 8.61
C VAL A 58 17.09 -22.94 9.61
N ALA A 59 16.42 -21.83 9.88
CA ALA A 59 15.19 -21.84 10.67
C ALA A 59 14.03 -22.34 9.80
N VAL A 60 13.28 -23.34 10.27
CA VAL A 60 12.16 -23.93 9.51
C VAL A 60 10.88 -23.81 10.32
N PHE A 61 9.86 -23.21 9.72
CA PHE A 61 8.51 -23.08 10.28
C PHE A 61 7.50 -23.81 9.39
N TYR A 62 6.50 -24.43 10.01
CA TYR A 62 5.44 -25.18 9.31
C TYR A 62 4.09 -24.55 9.61
N GLN A 63 3.33 -24.23 8.56
CA GLN A 63 1.95 -23.77 8.72
C GLN A 63 0.99 -24.96 8.94
N PRO A 64 -0.07 -24.77 9.74
CA PRO A 64 -1.05 -25.82 10.02
C PRO A 64 -1.96 -26.12 8.82
N GLU A 65 -2.08 -25.19 7.88
CA GLU A 65 -2.87 -25.30 6.65
C GLU A 65 -2.20 -24.51 5.52
N ASN A 66 -2.66 -24.70 4.28
CA ASN A 66 -2.22 -23.89 3.16
C ASN A 66 -2.92 -22.52 3.19
N SER A 67 -2.18 -21.46 3.50
CA SER A 67 -2.72 -20.11 3.67
C SER A 67 -2.29 -19.12 2.57
N GLY A 68 -1.57 -19.60 1.56
CA GLY A 68 -1.13 -18.82 0.40
C GLY A 68 0.23 -18.14 0.59
N LYS A 69 0.84 -17.75 -0.55
CA LYS A 69 2.21 -17.22 -0.60
C LYS A 69 2.41 -15.99 0.30
N GLY A 70 1.54 -14.99 0.20
CA GLY A 70 1.67 -13.76 0.98
C GLY A 70 1.58 -14.00 2.49
N THR A 71 0.67 -14.89 2.92
CA THR A 71 0.58 -15.31 4.33
C THR A 71 1.85 -16.03 4.80
N THR A 72 2.37 -16.93 3.97
CA THR A 72 3.61 -17.68 4.21
C THR A 72 4.82 -16.76 4.35
N VAL A 73 4.96 -15.79 3.43
CA VAL A 73 6.01 -14.76 3.49
C VAL A 73 5.86 -13.95 4.77
N ARG A 74 4.65 -13.45 5.09
CA ARG A 74 4.42 -12.68 6.31
C ARG A 74 4.79 -13.44 7.57
N ARG A 75 4.54 -14.74 7.63
CA ARG A 75 5.01 -15.57 8.76
C ARG A 75 6.53 -15.53 8.86
N GLY A 76 7.24 -15.72 7.75
CA GLY A 76 8.71 -15.65 7.72
C GLY A 76 9.25 -14.26 8.09
N LEU A 77 8.58 -13.19 7.66
CA LEU A 77 8.94 -11.82 8.02
C LEU A 77 8.81 -11.53 9.53
N LYS A 78 7.89 -12.20 10.23
CA LYS A 78 7.78 -12.07 11.69
C LYS A 78 8.95 -12.69 12.45
N GLU A 79 9.56 -13.72 11.86
CA GLU A 79 10.72 -14.43 12.43
C GLU A 79 12.05 -13.79 12.00
N ALA A 80 12.03 -12.90 11.01
CA ALA A 80 13.20 -12.22 10.49
C ALA A 80 13.73 -11.18 11.48
N THR A 81 15.04 -11.27 11.76
CA THR A 81 15.77 -10.40 12.70
C THR A 81 16.91 -9.61 12.04
N GLY A 82 17.08 -9.73 10.73
CA GLY A 82 18.09 -9.01 9.97
C GLY A 82 17.73 -7.55 9.76
N ASP A 83 18.76 -6.70 9.61
CA ASP A 83 18.62 -5.28 9.27
C ASP A 83 17.97 -5.09 7.90
N TYR A 84 18.21 -6.03 6.99
CA TYR A 84 17.56 -6.13 5.69
C TYR A 84 16.96 -7.51 5.51
N ILE A 85 15.91 -7.56 4.70
CA ILE A 85 15.16 -8.78 4.40
C ILE A 85 15.03 -8.90 2.89
N ILE A 86 15.20 -10.12 2.37
CA ILE A 86 14.91 -10.48 0.99
C ILE A 86 14.02 -11.70 0.93
N ILE A 87 13.07 -11.69 -0.01
CA ILE A 87 12.21 -12.84 -0.30
C ILE A 87 12.85 -13.65 -1.43
N GLN A 88 12.99 -14.96 -1.22
CA GLN A 88 13.56 -15.91 -2.18
C GLN A 88 12.55 -17.03 -2.47
N ASP A 89 12.10 -17.14 -3.72
CA ASP A 89 11.21 -18.24 -4.11
C ASP A 89 11.96 -19.59 -4.11
N ALA A 90 11.26 -20.64 -3.70
CA ALA A 90 11.82 -21.99 -3.56
C ALA A 90 11.98 -22.75 -4.89
N ASP A 91 11.57 -22.16 -6.01
CA ASP A 91 11.37 -22.84 -7.29
C ASP A 91 12.51 -22.73 -8.30
N LEU A 92 13.64 -22.13 -7.90
CA LEU A 92 14.82 -21.89 -8.72
C LEU A 92 14.63 -20.89 -9.88
N GLU A 93 13.50 -20.17 -9.97
CA GLU A 93 13.32 -19.15 -11.02
C GLU A 93 14.28 -17.96 -10.85
N TYR A 94 14.68 -17.69 -9.61
CA TYR A 94 15.65 -16.66 -9.24
C TYR A 94 16.95 -17.28 -8.73
N ALA A 95 18.08 -16.69 -9.11
CA ALA A 95 19.42 -17.17 -8.75
C ALA A 95 19.91 -16.53 -7.43
N PRO A 96 20.07 -17.30 -6.33
CA PRO A 96 20.59 -16.76 -5.07
C PRO A 96 21.95 -16.06 -5.20
N GLU A 97 22.74 -16.45 -6.20
CA GLU A 97 24.05 -15.87 -6.51
C GLU A 97 23.97 -14.38 -6.92
N GLU A 98 22.78 -13.86 -7.21
CA GLU A 98 22.56 -12.44 -7.51
C GLU A 98 22.26 -11.61 -6.25
N ILE A 99 21.98 -12.23 -5.10
CA ILE A 99 21.75 -11.53 -3.82
C ILE A 99 22.90 -10.56 -3.46
N PRO A 100 24.19 -10.94 -3.59
CA PRO A 100 25.30 -10.02 -3.35
C PRO A 100 25.24 -8.74 -4.20
N SER A 101 24.74 -8.82 -5.44
CA SER A 101 24.63 -7.63 -6.32
C SER A 101 23.56 -6.65 -5.82
N LEU A 102 22.47 -7.16 -5.22
CA LEU A 102 21.44 -6.36 -4.58
C LEU A 102 21.98 -5.69 -3.30
N LEU A 103 22.73 -6.42 -2.48
CA LEU A 103 23.38 -5.87 -1.29
C LEU A 103 24.41 -4.78 -1.65
N LEU A 104 25.17 -4.96 -2.72
CA LEU A 104 26.13 -3.96 -3.19
C LEU A 104 25.43 -2.62 -3.52
N ALA A 105 24.18 -2.65 -3.99
CA ALA A 105 23.39 -1.43 -4.20
C ALA A 105 23.10 -0.70 -2.87
N ILE A 106 22.76 -1.44 -1.81
CA ILE A 106 22.59 -0.89 -0.45
C ILE A 106 23.89 -0.24 0.04
N GLU A 107 25.02 -0.94 -0.09
CA GLU A 107 26.33 -0.47 0.35
C GLU A 107 26.78 0.81 -0.36
N ARG A 108 26.40 0.95 -1.64
CA ARG A 108 26.64 2.16 -2.45
C ARG A 108 25.69 3.33 -2.12
N GLY A 109 24.90 3.23 -1.05
CA GLY A 109 24.09 4.32 -0.52
C GLY A 109 22.63 4.32 -0.97
N LYS A 110 22.16 3.31 -1.70
CA LYS A 110 20.74 3.14 -2.03
C LYS A 110 20.01 2.42 -0.90
N ARG A 111 19.85 3.09 0.24
CA ARG A 111 19.49 2.45 1.52
C ARG A 111 18.01 2.06 1.68
N ASP A 112 17.13 2.58 0.83
CA ASP A 112 15.69 2.36 0.96
C ASP A 112 15.29 0.95 0.49
N VAL A 113 14.86 0.75 -0.75
CA VAL A 113 14.39 -0.55 -1.22
C VAL A 113 15.03 -0.89 -2.57
N ILE A 114 15.49 -2.13 -2.74
CA ILE A 114 16.06 -2.64 -3.99
C ILE A 114 15.18 -3.77 -4.53
N PHE A 115 14.71 -3.60 -5.76
CA PHE A 115 14.00 -4.61 -6.52
C PHE A 115 14.93 -5.22 -7.55
N GLY A 116 14.94 -6.55 -7.67
CA GLY A 116 15.54 -7.22 -8.80
C GLY A 116 14.65 -7.06 -10.02
N SER A 117 15.07 -6.29 -11.03
CA SER A 117 14.34 -6.19 -12.28
C SER A 117 14.81 -7.20 -13.31
N ARG A 118 13.84 -8.01 -13.69
CA ARG A 118 13.87 -8.96 -14.78
C ARG A 118 13.88 -8.32 -16.17
N ASN A 119 13.46 -7.06 -16.29
CA ASN A 119 13.26 -6.38 -17.57
C ASN A 119 14.40 -5.43 -17.94
N ILE A 120 15.35 -5.17 -17.02
CA ILE A 120 16.55 -4.38 -17.30
C ILE A 120 17.60 -5.22 -18.04
N HIS A 121 17.66 -6.54 -17.78
CA HIS A 121 18.50 -7.43 -18.58
C HIS A 121 17.93 -7.60 -19.99
N HIS A 122 18.78 -7.37 -21.00
CA HIS A 122 18.47 -7.57 -22.42
C HIS A 122 18.53 -9.05 -22.87
N GLU A 123 18.48 -9.99 -21.93
CA GLU A 123 18.44 -11.41 -22.31
C GLU A 123 17.15 -11.71 -23.07
N LYS A 124 17.29 -12.41 -24.20
CA LYS A 124 16.14 -12.86 -25.01
C LYS A 124 15.33 -13.86 -24.19
N ARG A 125 14.32 -13.34 -23.50
CA ARG A 125 13.34 -14.18 -22.82
C ARG A 125 12.58 -14.99 -23.87
N SER A 126 12.74 -16.30 -23.86
CA SER A 126 11.80 -17.22 -24.51
C SER A 126 10.50 -17.22 -23.71
N GLY A 127 9.35 -17.15 -24.37
CA GLY A 127 8.04 -17.21 -23.70
C GLY A 127 6.97 -16.25 -24.23
N PHE A 128 5.74 -16.50 -23.76
CA PHE A 128 4.48 -15.98 -24.27
C PHE A 128 4.34 -14.45 -24.14
N LEU A 129 3.94 -13.78 -25.24
CA LEU A 129 3.73 -12.33 -25.31
C LEU A 129 2.63 -11.83 -24.36
N LEU A 130 1.55 -12.60 -24.20
CA LEU A 130 0.35 -12.15 -23.49
C LEU A 130 0.57 -11.96 -21.96
N PRO A 131 1.19 -12.90 -21.21
CA PRO A 131 1.56 -12.66 -19.83
C PRO A 131 2.52 -11.47 -19.64
N ARG A 132 3.41 -11.21 -20.61
CA ARG A 132 4.33 -10.05 -20.55
C ARG A 132 3.57 -8.74 -20.70
N LEU A 133 2.60 -8.68 -21.59
CA LEU A 133 1.72 -7.50 -21.71
C LEU A 133 0.92 -7.26 -20.42
N GLY A 134 0.44 -8.32 -19.77
CA GLY A 134 -0.21 -8.23 -18.46
C GLY A 134 0.71 -7.64 -17.39
N VAL A 135 1.93 -8.17 -17.24
CA VAL A 135 2.93 -7.65 -16.29
C VAL A 135 3.29 -6.20 -16.61
N TRP A 136 3.51 -5.86 -17.88
CA TRP A 136 3.78 -4.50 -18.33
C TRP A 136 2.64 -3.54 -17.98
N PHE A 137 1.39 -3.93 -18.25
CA PHE A 137 0.21 -3.13 -17.96
C PHE A 137 0.08 -2.85 -16.45
N ILE A 138 0.21 -3.88 -15.61
CA ILE A 138 0.14 -3.71 -14.15
C ILE A 138 1.30 -2.85 -13.64
N THR A 139 2.50 -2.99 -14.21
CA THR A 139 3.66 -2.14 -13.87
C THR A 139 3.38 -0.68 -14.21
N LYS A 140 2.84 -0.39 -15.41
CA LYS A 140 2.47 0.98 -15.81
C LYS A 140 1.34 1.54 -14.95
N LEU A 141 0.33 0.73 -14.62
CA LEU A 141 -0.74 1.12 -13.72
C LEU A 141 -0.19 1.50 -12.33
N MET A 142 0.70 0.68 -11.77
CA MET A 142 1.37 0.96 -10.50
C MET A 142 2.16 2.28 -10.55
N ASN A 143 2.97 2.47 -11.60
CA ASN A 143 3.75 3.69 -11.81
C ASN A 143 2.86 4.93 -11.85
N VAL A 144 1.72 4.87 -12.54
CA VAL A 144 0.77 5.99 -12.61
C VAL A 144 0.10 6.25 -11.25
N LEU A 145 -0.41 5.21 -10.59
CA LEU A 145 -1.16 5.37 -9.33
C LEU A 145 -0.27 5.88 -8.18
N TYR A 146 0.97 5.42 -8.10
CA TYR A 146 1.88 5.68 -6.98
C TYR A 146 3.08 6.57 -7.34
N ARG A 147 3.15 7.08 -8.58
CA ARG A 147 4.24 7.93 -9.09
C ARG A 147 5.62 7.26 -8.96
N LEU A 148 5.67 6.00 -9.37
CA LEU A 148 6.90 5.20 -9.43
C LEU A 148 7.45 5.14 -10.85
N ASP A 149 8.67 4.65 -11.00
CA ASP A 149 9.30 4.37 -12.30
C ASP A 149 9.89 2.96 -12.32
N LEU A 150 9.05 1.96 -12.03
CA LEU A 150 9.45 0.55 -12.06
C LEU A 150 9.39 -0.01 -13.47
N THR A 151 10.31 -0.91 -13.78
CA THR A 151 10.32 -1.75 -14.97
C THR A 151 9.70 -3.11 -14.73
N ASP A 152 9.70 -3.61 -13.49
CA ASP A 152 9.07 -4.87 -13.11
C ASP A 152 8.49 -4.88 -11.68
N VAL A 153 7.19 -4.63 -11.56
CA VAL A 153 6.50 -4.63 -10.26
C VAL A 153 6.27 -6.03 -9.67
N TRP A 154 6.32 -7.07 -10.51
CA TRP A 154 5.99 -8.45 -10.13
C TRP A 154 7.21 -9.28 -9.75
N THR A 155 8.37 -8.65 -9.60
CA THR A 155 9.55 -9.33 -9.07
C THR A 155 9.32 -9.80 -7.64
N CYS A 156 9.85 -10.96 -7.31
CA CYS A 156 9.85 -11.48 -5.94
C CYS A 156 11.15 -11.13 -5.20
N TYR A 157 12.21 -10.77 -5.93
CA TYR A 157 13.44 -10.24 -5.34
C TYR A 157 13.24 -8.80 -4.89
N LYS A 158 12.68 -8.65 -3.70
CA LYS A 158 12.51 -7.39 -3.00
C LYS A 158 13.39 -7.41 -1.77
N LEU A 159 14.46 -6.64 -1.80
CA LEU A 159 15.36 -6.38 -0.68
C LEU A 159 14.92 -5.06 -0.03
N PHE A 160 14.52 -5.12 1.24
CA PHE A 160 13.97 -3.98 1.98
C PHE A 160 14.45 -4.01 3.43
N PRO A 161 14.44 -2.87 4.14
CA PRO A 161 14.92 -2.80 5.51
C PRO A 161 13.88 -3.39 6.47
N GLU A 162 14.33 -3.79 7.65
CA GLU A 162 13.51 -4.39 8.70
C GLU A 162 12.22 -3.60 8.96
N GLU A 163 12.31 -2.26 8.99
CA GLU A 163 11.18 -1.41 9.36
C GLU A 163 10.00 -1.52 8.38
N ALA A 164 10.26 -1.90 7.13
CA ALA A 164 9.24 -2.06 6.11
C ALA A 164 8.49 -3.40 6.22
N LYS A 165 8.98 -4.37 7.00
CA LYS A 165 8.37 -5.73 7.05
C LYS A 165 6.92 -5.73 7.53
N GLY A 166 6.54 -4.74 8.36
CA GLY A 166 5.18 -4.55 8.87
C GLY A 166 4.14 -4.22 7.78
N ASP A 167 4.59 -3.67 6.65
CA ASP A 167 3.74 -3.32 5.51
C ASP A 167 3.30 -4.52 4.67
N PHE A 168 3.95 -5.68 4.85
CA PHE A 168 3.65 -6.86 4.06
C PHE A 168 2.39 -7.56 4.58
N LEU A 169 1.31 -7.51 3.78
CA LEU A 169 0.01 -8.05 4.15
C LEU A 169 -0.09 -9.57 3.90
N SER A 170 -0.86 -10.26 4.73
CA SER A 170 -1.25 -11.66 4.47
C SER A 170 -2.11 -11.76 3.22
N GLY A 171 -2.10 -12.91 2.54
CA GLY A 171 -2.85 -13.10 1.30
C GLY A 171 -2.15 -14.03 0.32
N GLY A 172 -2.50 -13.89 -0.96
CA GLY A 172 -1.91 -14.65 -2.06
C GLY A 172 -0.74 -13.90 -2.68
N PHE A 173 -0.67 -13.91 -4.02
CA PHE A 173 0.31 -13.17 -4.79
C PHE A 173 0.05 -11.66 -4.80
N ASP A 174 -1.18 -11.23 -4.51
CA ASP A 174 -1.61 -9.85 -4.41
C ASP A 174 -0.90 -9.08 -3.29
N SER A 175 -0.46 -9.77 -2.23
CA SER A 175 0.34 -9.20 -1.15
C SER A 175 1.61 -8.50 -1.65
N GLU A 176 2.23 -9.03 -2.70
CA GLU A 176 3.44 -8.44 -3.30
C GLU A 176 3.17 -7.06 -3.90
N LEU A 177 2.04 -6.91 -4.60
CA LEU A 177 1.65 -5.64 -5.18
C LEU A 177 1.25 -4.63 -4.10
N LEU A 178 0.46 -5.07 -3.12
CA LEU A 178 0.04 -4.22 -2.01
C LEU A 178 1.24 -3.77 -1.16
N PHE A 179 2.24 -4.63 -1.01
CA PHE A 179 3.50 -4.25 -0.37
C PHE A 179 4.20 -3.12 -1.14
N THR A 180 4.39 -3.26 -2.46
CA THR A 180 4.96 -2.19 -3.29
C THR A 180 4.16 -0.88 -3.19
N ALA A 181 2.83 -0.97 -3.20
CA ALA A 181 1.95 0.18 -2.98
C ALA A 181 2.17 0.83 -1.61
N SER A 182 2.31 0.03 -0.54
CA SER A 182 2.58 0.54 0.81
C SER A 182 3.93 1.24 0.90
N LEU A 183 4.99 0.64 0.35
CA LEU A 183 6.33 1.24 0.29
C LEU A 183 6.29 2.62 -0.38
N ALA A 184 5.59 2.73 -1.51
CA ALA A 184 5.41 3.99 -2.22
C ALA A 184 4.61 5.02 -1.41
N ARG A 185 3.57 4.58 -0.67
CA ARG A 185 2.80 5.46 0.23
C ARG A 185 3.63 5.97 1.40
N HIS A 186 4.60 5.18 1.88
CA HIS A 186 5.58 5.56 2.89
C HIS A 186 6.73 6.42 2.35
N GLY A 187 6.75 6.67 1.04
CA GLY A 187 7.73 7.55 0.41
C GLY A 187 9.13 6.94 0.28
N LEU A 188 9.24 5.62 0.44
CA LEU A 188 10.49 4.89 0.25
C LEU A 188 10.85 4.88 -1.25
N LYS A 189 12.12 5.15 -1.58
CA LYS A 189 12.59 5.06 -2.96
C LYS A 189 12.88 3.60 -3.31
N ILE A 190 12.31 3.15 -4.42
CA ILE A 190 12.54 1.82 -4.94
C ILE A 190 13.53 1.94 -6.09
N PHE A 191 14.68 1.30 -5.97
CA PHE A 191 15.68 1.19 -7.04
C PHE A 191 15.64 -0.20 -7.65
N GLU A 192 15.94 -0.30 -8.94
CA GLU A 192 16.01 -1.59 -9.63
C GLU A 192 17.45 -1.98 -9.94
N VAL A 193 17.77 -3.25 -9.74
CA VAL A 193 19.03 -3.90 -10.13
C VAL A 193 18.70 -5.02 -11.11
N PRO A 194 19.40 -5.15 -12.24
CA PRO A 194 19.12 -6.20 -13.21
C PRO A 194 19.36 -7.60 -12.60
N ILE A 195 18.43 -8.52 -12.82
CA ILE A 195 18.51 -9.93 -12.38
C ILE A 195 18.09 -10.91 -13.49
N SER A 196 18.64 -12.11 -13.43
CA SER A 196 18.32 -13.21 -14.33
C SER A 196 17.00 -13.87 -13.93
N HIS A 197 16.30 -14.46 -14.89
CA HIS A 197 15.05 -15.19 -14.63
C HIS A 197 14.96 -16.41 -15.52
N HIS A 198 14.84 -17.57 -14.90
CA HIS A 198 14.66 -18.85 -15.57
C HIS A 198 13.23 -19.33 -15.34
N PRO A 199 12.26 -18.93 -16.18
CA PRO A 199 10.86 -19.28 -15.97
C PRO A 199 10.67 -20.79 -16.02
N ARG A 200 9.85 -21.34 -15.12
CA ARG A 200 9.33 -22.70 -15.27
C ARG A 200 8.38 -22.80 -16.46
N ASP A 201 8.35 -23.96 -17.09
CA ASP A 201 7.39 -24.24 -18.16
C ASP A 201 5.96 -24.31 -17.61
N LEU A 202 4.96 -23.94 -18.44
CA LEU A 202 3.54 -23.97 -18.04
C LEU A 202 3.09 -25.36 -17.58
N SER A 203 3.67 -26.42 -18.16
CA SER A 203 3.45 -27.82 -17.80
C SER A 203 3.93 -28.18 -16.40
N GLU A 204 4.82 -27.39 -15.80
CA GLU A 204 5.32 -27.57 -14.43
C GLU A 204 4.44 -26.87 -13.39
N GLY A 205 3.27 -26.35 -13.79
CA GLY A 205 2.22 -25.91 -12.87
C GLY A 205 2.28 -24.43 -12.53
N LYS A 206 2.48 -23.55 -13.51
CA LYS A 206 2.42 -22.10 -13.30
C LYS A 206 1.04 -21.69 -12.75
N LYS A 207 1.00 -21.25 -11.48
CA LYS A 207 -0.25 -21.05 -10.72
C LYS A 207 -0.99 -19.74 -11.03
N ILE A 208 -0.45 -18.86 -11.88
CA ILE A 208 -1.00 -17.52 -12.16
C ILE A 208 -2.01 -17.56 -13.30
N ARG A 209 -3.22 -17.07 -13.06
CA ARG A 209 -4.33 -17.00 -14.02
C ARG A 209 -4.69 -15.55 -14.36
N TYR A 210 -5.37 -15.34 -15.49
CA TYR A 210 -5.84 -14.00 -15.90
C TYR A 210 -6.79 -13.34 -14.88
N ARG A 211 -7.55 -14.16 -14.12
CA ARG A 211 -8.42 -13.70 -13.03
C ARG A 211 -7.62 -13.00 -11.93
N ASP A 212 -6.40 -13.46 -11.66
CA ASP A 212 -5.51 -12.86 -10.66
C ASP A 212 -5.06 -11.46 -11.11
N GLY A 213 -4.91 -11.25 -12.42
CA GLY A 213 -4.64 -9.92 -13.01
C GLY A 213 -5.78 -8.93 -12.77
N PHE A 214 -7.04 -9.32 -13.03
CA PHE A 214 -8.19 -8.45 -12.77
C PHE A 214 -8.37 -8.14 -11.28
N ARG A 215 -8.22 -9.15 -10.42
CA ARG A 215 -8.23 -8.96 -8.97
C ARG A 215 -7.14 -7.97 -8.54
N SER A 216 -5.94 -8.10 -9.10
CA SER A 216 -4.81 -7.19 -8.83
C SER A 216 -5.12 -5.74 -9.21
N ILE A 217 -5.72 -5.51 -10.38
CA ILE A 217 -6.13 -4.17 -10.83
C ILE A 217 -7.13 -3.58 -9.83
N PHE A 218 -8.17 -4.35 -9.48
CA PHE A 218 -9.20 -3.90 -8.54
C PHE A 218 -8.60 -3.55 -7.17
N LEU A 219 -7.69 -4.38 -6.66
CA LEU A 219 -7.02 -4.15 -5.38
C LEU A 219 -6.13 -2.90 -5.40
N LEU A 220 -5.35 -2.68 -6.47
CA LEU A 220 -4.51 -1.48 -6.60
C LEU A 220 -5.34 -0.19 -6.68
N ILE A 221 -6.42 -0.20 -7.46
CA ILE A 221 -7.32 0.96 -7.56
C ILE A 221 -7.98 1.19 -6.19
N SER A 222 -8.46 0.13 -5.53
CA SER A 222 -9.09 0.22 -4.22
C SER A 222 -8.13 0.75 -3.15
N ASP A 223 -6.91 0.20 -3.05
CA ASP A 223 -5.87 0.70 -2.13
C ASP A 223 -5.59 2.18 -2.40
N ARG A 224 -5.44 2.57 -3.66
CA ARG A 224 -5.19 3.97 -4.01
C ARG A 224 -6.35 4.88 -3.60
N LEU A 225 -7.59 4.47 -3.86
CA LEU A 225 -8.80 5.24 -3.54
C LEU A 225 -8.97 5.42 -2.02
N ILE A 226 -8.73 4.37 -1.24
CA ILE A 226 -8.81 4.40 0.23
C ILE A 226 -7.75 5.34 0.83
N HIS A 227 -6.55 5.36 0.24
CA HIS A 227 -5.43 6.16 0.71
C HIS A 227 -5.25 7.49 -0.05
N LEU A 228 -6.27 7.97 -0.76
CA LEU A 228 -6.25 9.30 -1.36
C LEU A 228 -6.12 10.34 -0.24
N ARG A 229 -4.93 10.95 -0.13
CA ARG A 229 -4.74 12.08 0.77
C ARG A 229 -5.60 13.24 0.29
N LYS A 230 -6.34 13.86 1.21
CA LYS A 230 -7.00 15.15 0.98
C LYS A 230 -5.96 16.11 0.40
N PRO A 231 -6.19 16.74 -0.77
CA PRO A 231 -5.30 17.74 -1.31
C PRO A 231 -5.14 18.81 -0.23
N ARG A 232 -3.90 19.25 -0.01
CA ARG A 232 -3.65 20.35 0.92
C ARG A 232 -4.47 21.53 0.43
N VAL A 233 -5.49 21.91 1.20
CA VAL A 233 -6.27 23.10 0.93
C VAL A 233 -5.28 24.26 1.03
N ARG A 234 -5.01 24.93 -0.10
CA ARG A 234 -4.29 26.20 -0.06
C ARG A 234 -5.19 27.14 0.72
N GLN A 235 -4.83 27.45 1.96
CA GLN A 235 -5.55 28.48 2.72
C GLN A 235 -5.44 29.78 1.93
N PRO A 236 -6.56 30.43 1.57
CA PRO A 236 -6.50 31.74 0.96
C PRO A 236 -5.80 32.68 1.95
N LYS A 237 -4.83 33.46 1.46
CA LYS A 237 -4.01 34.34 2.32
C LYS A 237 -4.83 35.42 3.02
N ASP A 238 -6.00 35.76 2.49
CA ASP A 238 -6.98 36.65 3.12
C ASP A 238 -8.37 36.45 2.51
N ILE A 239 -9.35 36.02 3.31
CA ILE A 239 -10.77 35.91 2.91
C ILE A 239 -11.62 37.05 3.46
N SER A 240 -11.04 38.00 4.23
CA SER A 240 -11.81 39.04 4.93
C SER A 240 -12.73 39.85 4.02
N ARG A 241 -12.27 40.12 2.79
CA ARG A 241 -13.02 40.86 1.77
C ARG A 241 -14.25 40.11 1.20
N LEU A 242 -14.31 38.79 1.42
CA LEU A 242 -15.40 37.93 0.94
C LEU A 242 -16.42 37.63 2.03
N LEU A 243 -16.18 38.08 3.26
CA LEU A 243 -17.01 37.77 4.42
C LEU A 243 -17.92 38.95 4.74
N CYS A 244 -19.24 38.71 4.70
CA CYS A 244 -20.26 39.66 5.11
C CYS A 244 -21.08 39.11 6.28
N CYS A 245 -21.58 39.99 7.13
CA CYS A 245 -22.55 39.64 8.16
C CYS A 245 -23.86 39.17 7.50
N LEU A 246 -24.45 38.08 8.02
CA LEU A 246 -25.69 37.52 7.47
C LEU A 246 -26.94 38.34 7.80
N ILE A 247 -26.88 39.14 8.87
CA ILE A 247 -28.02 39.95 9.32
C ILE A 247 -28.04 41.30 8.58
N CYS A 248 -26.89 41.96 8.48
CA CYS A 248 -26.82 43.31 7.94
C CYS A 248 -26.11 43.42 6.59
N TYR A 249 -25.61 42.31 6.04
CA TYR A 249 -24.96 42.21 4.72
C TYR A 249 -23.74 43.13 4.52
N THR A 250 -23.20 43.70 5.61
CA THR A 250 -21.98 44.52 5.56
C THR A 250 -20.72 43.66 5.73
N PRO A 251 -19.58 44.06 5.15
CA PRO A 251 -18.31 43.33 5.29
C PRO A 251 -17.89 43.18 6.75
N LEU A 252 -17.44 41.99 7.14
CA LEU A 252 -16.90 41.74 8.48
C LEU A 252 -15.49 42.33 8.62
N ARG A 253 -15.24 43.04 9.73
CA ARG A 253 -13.93 43.60 10.04
C ARG A 253 -13.07 42.58 10.79
N LYS A 254 -11.85 42.33 10.33
CA LYS A 254 -10.90 41.47 11.06
C LYS A 254 -10.43 42.15 12.35
N THR A 255 -10.38 41.39 13.45
CA THR A 255 -9.94 41.81 14.79
C THR A 255 -9.01 40.76 15.39
N ASP A 256 -8.35 41.07 16.51
CA ASP A 256 -7.43 40.14 17.19
C ASP A 256 -8.13 38.88 17.73
N LYS A 257 -9.45 38.93 17.93
CA LYS A 257 -10.28 37.82 18.42
C LYS A 257 -11.06 37.09 17.30
N GLY A 258 -10.87 37.48 16.03
CA GLY A 258 -11.58 36.91 14.89
C GLY A 258 -12.17 37.98 13.96
N TYR A 259 -13.48 37.96 13.74
CA TYR A 259 -14.18 38.90 12.86
C TYR A 259 -15.28 39.65 13.62
N ALA A 260 -15.48 40.94 13.36
CA ALA A 260 -16.47 41.76 14.03
C ALA A 260 -17.45 42.39 13.04
N CYS A 261 -18.71 42.43 13.44
CA CYS A 261 -19.79 43.19 12.82
C CYS A 261 -20.24 44.28 13.79
N GLU A 262 -20.42 45.52 13.30
CA GLU A 262 -20.90 46.63 14.13
C GLU A 262 -22.30 46.37 14.74
N LYS A 263 -23.11 45.54 14.08
CA LYS A 263 -24.49 45.23 14.51
C LYS A 263 -24.66 43.89 15.21
N ASP A 264 -23.71 42.96 15.04
CA ASP A 264 -23.91 41.54 15.37
C ASP A 264 -22.76 40.96 16.23
N GLY A 265 -21.86 41.82 16.72
CA GLY A 265 -20.82 41.44 17.67
C GLY A 265 -19.59 40.77 17.03
N VAL A 266 -18.87 39.96 17.82
CA VAL A 266 -17.58 39.36 17.45
C VAL A 266 -17.73 37.85 17.25
N PHE A 267 -17.29 37.37 16.09
CA PHE A 267 -17.23 35.98 15.68
C PHE A 267 -15.81 35.43 15.88
N ILE A 268 -15.70 34.31 16.60
CA ILE A 268 -14.45 33.58 16.82
C ILE A 268 -14.03 32.91 15.50
N SER A 269 -12.74 32.72 15.26
CA SER A 269 -12.24 32.02 14.07
C SER A 269 -11.79 30.59 14.37
N ASP A 270 -11.90 29.70 13.38
CA ASP A 270 -11.32 28.35 13.43
C ASP A 270 -9.79 28.37 13.16
N ASP A 271 -9.15 27.20 13.23
CA ASP A 271 -7.72 27.00 12.92
C ASP A 271 -7.34 27.37 11.46
N SER A 272 -8.34 27.61 10.61
CA SER A 272 -8.18 28.08 9.22
C SER A 272 -8.53 29.57 9.06
N ASN A 273 -8.64 30.34 10.15
CA ASN A 273 -8.97 31.77 10.16
C ASN A 273 -10.32 32.10 9.49
N ARG A 274 -11.31 31.19 9.59
CA ARG A 274 -12.70 31.38 9.12
C ARG A 274 -13.60 31.71 10.31
N PRO A 275 -14.52 32.69 10.21
CA PRO A 275 -15.45 32.98 11.28
C PRO A 275 -16.39 31.78 11.52
N ILE A 276 -16.50 31.35 12.77
CA ILE A 276 -17.46 30.35 13.23
C ILE A 276 -18.76 31.09 13.53
N LEU A 277 -19.75 30.90 12.67
CA LEU A 277 -21.06 31.55 12.75
C LEU A 277 -22.10 30.71 13.52
N LEU A 278 -21.65 29.68 14.24
CA LEU A 278 -22.47 28.72 14.98
C LEU A 278 -22.09 28.73 16.47
N ASP A 279 -23.01 28.28 17.33
CA ASP A 279 -22.72 28.07 18.75
C ASP A 279 -21.59 27.02 18.89
N THR A 280 -20.50 27.42 19.57
CA THR A 280 -19.27 26.63 19.74
C THR A 280 -19.48 25.28 20.43
N SER A 281 -20.57 25.12 21.16
CA SER A 281 -20.89 23.87 21.89
C SER A 281 -21.24 22.69 20.95
N GLU A 282 -21.88 22.94 19.80
CA GLU A 282 -22.29 21.90 18.84
C GLU A 282 -21.19 21.52 17.83
N LEU A 283 -20.24 22.43 17.54
CA LEU A 283 -19.12 22.16 16.63
C LEU A 283 -18.16 21.11 17.21
N LEU A 284 -17.96 21.13 18.53
CA LEU A 284 -17.04 20.25 19.24
C LEU A 284 -17.54 18.80 19.31
N SER A 285 -18.85 18.56 19.30
CA SER A 285 -19.40 17.19 19.35
C SER A 285 -19.26 16.41 18.03
N ASN A 286 -19.09 17.10 16.90
CA ASN A 286 -19.07 16.49 15.55
C ASN A 286 -17.66 16.26 14.99
N LYS A 287 -16.60 16.61 15.73
CA LYS A 287 -15.21 16.48 15.26
C LYS A 287 -14.80 15.01 15.05
N THR A 288 -15.37 14.09 15.81
CA THR A 288 -15.12 12.64 15.74
C THR A 288 -15.76 11.95 14.52
N GLU A 289 -16.83 12.49 13.95
CA GLU A 289 -17.46 11.95 12.72
C GLU A 289 -16.72 12.39 11.44
N HIS A 290 -16.10 13.57 11.49
CA HIS A 290 -15.49 14.21 10.32
C HIS A 290 -14.10 13.67 9.95
N GLU A 291 -13.44 12.96 10.85
CA GLU A 291 -12.11 12.34 10.62
C GLU A 291 -12.19 11.02 9.83
N SER A 292 -13.39 10.51 9.56
CA SER A 292 -13.56 9.36 8.67
C SER A 292 -13.25 9.75 7.20
N GLY A 293 -12.23 9.11 6.61
CA GLY A 293 -11.68 9.45 5.29
C GLY A 293 -12.67 9.44 4.10
N ILE A 294 -13.87 8.90 4.30
CA ILE A 294 -14.94 8.80 3.30
C ILE A 294 -15.59 10.18 3.00
N ASN A 295 -15.63 11.10 3.97
CA ASN A 295 -16.37 12.35 3.80
C ASN A 295 -15.68 13.36 2.89
N TRP A 296 -14.34 13.37 2.82
CA TRP A 296 -13.65 14.22 1.85
C TRP A 296 -13.88 13.77 0.41
N LEU A 297 -13.87 12.46 0.14
CA LEU A 297 -14.15 11.94 -1.22
C LEU A 297 -15.58 12.30 -1.67
N LYS A 298 -16.55 12.25 -0.75
CA LYS A 298 -17.91 12.75 -1.00
C LYS A 298 -17.92 14.25 -1.33
N SER A 299 -17.26 15.07 -0.53
CA SER A 299 -17.19 16.54 -0.74
C SER A 299 -16.42 16.93 -2.01
N PHE A 300 -15.38 16.17 -2.40
CA PHE A 300 -14.68 16.31 -3.68
C PHE A 300 -15.60 15.96 -4.86
N LEU A 301 -16.27 14.80 -4.80
CA LEU A 301 -17.17 14.38 -5.87
C LEU A 301 -18.38 15.32 -6.01
N LYS A 302 -18.85 15.94 -4.93
CA LYS A 302 -19.90 16.99 -5.00
C LYS A 302 -19.54 18.16 -5.93
N GLN A 303 -18.24 18.43 -6.18
CA GLN A 303 -17.80 19.43 -7.17
C GLN A 303 -18.12 19.01 -8.62
N PHE A 304 -18.42 17.73 -8.84
CA PHE A 304 -18.81 17.14 -10.12
C PHE A 304 -20.19 16.47 -9.98
N PRO A 305 -21.30 17.24 -9.95
CA PRO A 305 -22.61 16.75 -9.55
C PRO A 305 -23.06 15.51 -10.34
N LYS A 306 -22.85 15.53 -11.67
CA LYS A 306 -23.22 14.39 -12.54
C LYS A 306 -22.49 13.10 -12.13
N LEU A 307 -21.19 13.17 -11.87
CA LEU A 307 -20.39 12.01 -11.47
C LEU A 307 -20.76 11.54 -10.06
N TYR A 308 -20.93 12.47 -9.11
CA TYR A 308 -21.37 12.15 -7.76
C TYR A 308 -22.71 11.43 -7.75
N TYR A 309 -23.73 11.98 -8.42
CA TYR A 309 -25.06 11.39 -8.45
C TYR A 309 -25.09 10.07 -9.23
N SER A 310 -24.29 9.90 -10.30
CA SER A 310 -24.18 8.62 -11.01
C SER A 310 -23.53 7.52 -10.16
N ILE A 311 -22.45 7.83 -9.43
CA ILE A 311 -21.82 6.88 -8.49
C ILE A 311 -22.79 6.58 -7.34
N TRP A 312 -23.40 7.61 -6.76
CA TRP A 312 -24.35 7.45 -5.67
C TRP A 312 -25.55 6.61 -6.07
N HIS A 313 -26.17 6.82 -7.24
CA HIS A 313 -27.33 6.02 -7.69
C HIS A 313 -27.04 4.52 -7.79
N PHE A 314 -25.79 4.15 -8.09
CA PHE A 314 -25.40 2.75 -8.22
C PHE A 314 -25.14 2.05 -6.87
N PHE A 315 -24.72 2.79 -5.84
CA PHE A 315 -24.35 2.25 -4.52
C PHE A 315 -25.34 2.65 -3.38
N CYS A 316 -26.35 3.47 -3.67
CA CYS A 316 -27.23 4.17 -2.71
C CYS A 316 -28.11 3.32 -1.76
N PRO A 317 -28.72 2.19 -2.17
CA PRO A 317 -29.85 1.65 -1.41
C PRO A 317 -29.50 1.22 0.02
N VAL A 318 -28.25 0.82 0.27
CA VAL A 318 -27.81 0.28 1.57
C VAL A 318 -27.43 1.38 2.57
N LEU A 319 -26.87 2.51 2.12
CA LEU A 319 -26.37 3.56 3.01
C LEU A 319 -27.43 4.59 3.42
N MET A 320 -28.47 4.78 2.61
CA MET A 320 -29.57 5.71 2.93
C MET A 320 -30.51 5.21 4.04
N ILE A 321 -30.54 3.91 4.31
CA ILE A 321 -31.35 3.32 5.38
C ILE A 321 -30.74 3.58 6.77
N GLN A 322 -29.41 3.66 6.89
CA GLN A 322 -28.74 3.91 8.17
C GLN A 322 -28.45 5.39 8.47
N ASN A 323 -28.12 6.21 7.47
CA ASN A 323 -27.54 7.56 7.71
C ASN A 323 -28.27 8.70 6.97
N GLY A 324 -29.56 8.53 6.63
CA GLY A 324 -30.33 9.60 5.98
C GLY A 324 -30.44 10.87 6.84
N PRO A 325 -30.49 12.08 6.24
CA PRO A 325 -30.46 13.38 6.91
C PRO A 325 -31.80 13.70 7.60
N ARG A 326 -32.24 12.84 8.52
CA ARG A 326 -33.52 12.96 9.23
C ARG A 326 -33.41 13.58 10.63
N LYS A 327 -32.20 13.79 11.16
CA LYS A 327 -31.99 14.37 12.50
C LYS A 327 -31.63 15.86 12.54
N ILE A 328 -31.21 16.47 11.42
CA ILE A 328 -30.79 17.88 11.43
C ILE A 328 -31.99 18.83 11.53
N VAL A 329 -33.15 18.45 10.97
CA VAL A 329 -34.32 19.34 10.90
C VAL A 329 -35.08 19.43 12.23
N THR A 330 -34.87 18.49 13.16
CA THR A 330 -35.63 18.43 14.42
C THR A 330 -35.13 19.40 15.50
N PHE A 331 -33.97 20.04 15.31
CA PHE A 331 -33.33 20.88 16.33
C PHE A 331 -33.15 22.36 15.94
N VAL A 332 -33.57 22.76 14.73
CA VAL A 332 -33.44 24.15 14.30
C VAL A 332 -34.63 24.97 14.83
N ARG A 333 -34.35 25.91 15.73
CA ARG A 333 -35.36 26.87 16.21
C ARG A 333 -35.96 27.65 15.03
N LYS A 334 -37.24 28.03 15.13
CA LYS A 334 -37.93 28.84 14.13
C LYS A 334 -37.17 30.17 13.96
N GLY A 335 -36.53 30.37 12.79
CA GLY A 335 -35.65 31.51 12.50
C GLY A 335 -34.15 31.23 12.47
N GLY A 336 -33.71 30.00 12.79
CA GLY A 336 -32.31 29.59 12.65
C GLY A 336 -31.90 29.42 11.19
N VAL A 337 -30.78 30.02 10.80
CA VAL A 337 -30.19 29.86 9.46
C VAL A 337 -29.21 28.70 9.50
N ILE A 338 -29.41 27.72 8.61
CA ILE A 338 -28.47 26.62 8.39
C ILE A 338 -27.42 27.12 7.39
N LEU A 339 -26.14 27.13 7.78
CA LEU A 339 -25.04 27.35 6.84
C LEU A 339 -24.35 26.03 6.51
N ASP A 340 -24.47 25.61 5.25
CA ASP A 340 -23.58 24.62 4.65
C ASP A 340 -22.32 25.35 4.18
N VAL A 341 -21.21 25.15 4.90
CA VAL A 341 -19.90 25.65 4.48
C VAL A 341 -19.09 24.54 3.79
N GLY A 342 -19.74 23.74 2.93
CA GLY A 342 -19.11 22.94 1.86
C GLY A 342 -18.36 21.66 2.26
#